data_AF-A0A1V6FW53-F1
#
_entry.id   AF-A0A1V6FW53-F1
#
_cell.length_a   1.000
_cell.length_b   1.000
_cell.length_c   1.000
_cell.angle_alpha   90.00
_cell.angle_beta   90.00
_cell.angle_gamma   90.00
#
_symmetry.space_group_name_H-M   'P 1'
#
loop_
_entity.id
_entity.type
_entity.pdbx_description
1 polymer ?
#
loop_
_entity_poly.entity_id
_entity_poly.type
_entity_poly.pdbx_seq_one_letter_code
_entity_poly.pdbx_strand_id
1 'polypeptide(L)'
;MAIKHKIVSRQEAQTYWQHSTLGARLNECVVLVLAAKGTTAYQIFGTSDDLKFRSSMTLFPHAVPDEPLFRRAQAKYFDGRDDPRTMEFLLRR
;
A
#
# COMPACT_ATOMS: atom_id res chain seq x y z
N MET A 1 13.65 12.19 -2.80
CA MET A 1 13.49 11.57 -1.47
C MET A 1 12.69 10.27 -1.62
N ALA A 2 13.35 9.11 -1.66
CA ALA A 2 12.67 7.81 -1.72
C ALA A 2 13.48 6.66 -1.09
N ILE A 3 14.71 6.89 -0.60
CA ILE A 3 15.59 5.80 -0.13
C ILE A 3 15.49 5.62 1.40
N LYS A 4 15.23 6.69 2.15
CA LYS A 4 15.27 6.69 3.62
C LYS A 4 14.09 5.97 4.30
N HIS A 5 13.00 5.73 3.58
CA HIS A 5 11.75 5.16 4.13
C HIS A 5 11.22 3.99 3.29
N LYS A 6 12.11 3.25 2.60
CA LYS A 6 11.71 2.05 1.85
C LYS A 6 11.56 0.87 2.78
N ILE A 7 10.48 0.12 2.58
CA ILE A 7 10.38 -1.24 3.11
C ILE A 7 11.13 -2.16 2.13
N VAL A 8 12.14 -2.85 2.64
CA VAL A 8 13.07 -3.70 1.89
C VAL A 8 12.80 -5.19 2.06
N SER A 9 11.77 -5.59 2.82
CA SER A 9 11.32 -6.98 2.89
C SER A 9 9.85 -7.15 3.30
N ARG A 10 9.27 -8.32 3.03
CA ARG A 10 7.95 -8.71 3.55
C ARG A 10 7.91 -8.70 5.08
N GLN A 11 9.00 -9.12 5.73
CA GLN A 11 9.09 -9.14 7.19
C GLN A 11 9.05 -7.73 7.78
N GLU A 12 9.77 -6.79 7.17
CA GLU A 12 9.74 -5.40 7.58
C GLU A 12 8.35 -4.77 7.37
N ALA A 13 7.65 -5.12 6.29
CA ALA A 13 6.25 -4.69 6.11
C ALA A 13 5.33 -5.20 7.23
N GLN A 14 5.52 -6.45 7.66
CA GLN A 14 4.75 -7.02 8.77
C GLN A 14 5.09 -6.35 10.10
N THR A 15 6.38 -6.09 10.37
CA THR A 15 6.81 -5.34 11.56
C THR A 15 6.26 -3.91 11.56
N TYR A 16 6.26 -3.25 10.39
CA TYR A 16 5.68 -1.92 10.22
C TYR A 16 4.19 -1.93 10.58
N TRP A 17 3.44 -2.95 10.12
CA TRP A 17 2.02 -3.09 10.44
C TRP A 17 1.76 -3.39 11.91
N GLN A 18 2.58 -4.25 12.53
CA GLN A 18 2.42 -4.62 13.94
C GLN A 18 2.81 -3.50 14.91
N HIS A 19 3.57 -2.51 14.45
CA HIS A 19 3.95 -1.38 15.28
C HIS A 19 2.71 -0.53 15.63
N SER A 20 2.42 -0.40 16.93
CA SER A 20 1.22 0.26 17.47
C SER A 20 0.89 1.62 16.84
N THR A 21 1.89 2.49 16.71
CA THR A 21 1.70 3.82 16.08
C THR A 21 1.66 3.77 14.55
N LEU A 22 2.55 3.02 13.90
CA LEU A 22 2.72 3.06 12.44
C LEU A 22 1.60 2.29 11.73
N GLY A 23 1.24 1.11 12.22
CA GLY A 23 0.11 0.32 11.72
C GLY A 23 -1.21 1.06 11.85
N ALA A 24 -1.48 1.65 13.02
CA ALA A 24 -2.70 2.42 13.25
C ALA A 24 -2.81 3.63 12.30
N ARG A 25 -1.72 4.39 12.14
CA ARG A 25 -1.69 5.53 11.21
C ARG A 25 -1.84 5.10 9.76
N LEU A 26 -1.20 4.00 9.36
CA LEU A 26 -1.36 3.47 8.00
C LEU A 26 -2.80 3.05 7.73
N ASN A 27 -3.45 2.38 8.69
CA ASN A 27 -4.86 2.01 8.61
C ASN A 27 -5.73 3.26 8.40
N GLU A 28 -5.58 4.25 9.28
CA GLU A 28 -6.33 5.51 9.22
C GLU A 28 -6.16 6.21 7.87
N CYS A 29 -4.92 6.32 7.38
CA CYS A 29 -4.63 6.92 6.08
C CYS A 29 -5.35 6.18 4.93
N VAL A 30 -5.31 4.84 4.91
CA VAL A 30 -5.98 4.06 3.85
C VAL A 30 -7.50 4.18 3.94
N VAL A 31 -8.06 4.24 5.15
CA VAL A 31 -9.49 4.49 5.37
C VAL A 31 -9.91 5.86 4.83
N LEU A 32 -9.13 6.91 5.11
CA LEU A 32 -9.40 8.26 4.61
C LEU A 32 -9.37 8.32 3.08
N VAL A 33 -8.39 7.66 2.46
CA VAL A 33 -8.30 7.56 1.00
C VAL A 33 -9.53 6.81 0.46
N LEU A 34 -9.89 5.66 1.04
CA LEU A 34 -11.09 4.91 0.67
C LEU A 34 -12.39 5.70 0.82
N ALA A 35 -12.46 6.67 1.74
CA ALA A 35 -13.62 7.54 1.92
C ALA A 35 -13.76 8.62 0.83
N ALA A 36 -12.68 8.95 0.11
CA ALA A 36 -12.71 9.95 -0.96
C ALA A 36 -13.65 9.51 -2.10
N LYS A 37 -14.62 10.35 -2.45
CA LYS A 37 -15.65 10.03 -3.46
C LYS A 37 -15.29 10.63 -4.82
N GLY A 38 -15.50 9.86 -5.89
CA GLY A 38 -15.40 10.36 -7.27
C GLY A 38 -14.00 10.77 -7.72
N THR A 39 -12.96 10.40 -6.98
CA THR A 39 -11.57 10.75 -7.30
C THR A 39 -10.74 9.51 -7.61
N THR A 40 -9.85 9.62 -8.59
CA THR A 40 -8.83 8.61 -8.87
C THR A 40 -7.66 8.73 -7.89
N ALA A 41 -6.82 7.70 -7.77
CA ALA A 41 -5.60 7.79 -6.96
C ALA A 41 -4.69 8.93 -7.44
N TYR A 42 -4.60 9.13 -8.76
CA TYR A 42 -3.87 10.24 -9.35
C TYR A 42 -4.41 11.61 -8.91
N GLN A 43 -5.74 11.77 -8.79
CA GLN A 43 -6.31 13.05 -8.32
C GLN A 43 -6.08 13.30 -6.82
N ILE A 44 -5.93 12.24 -6.02
CA ILE A 44 -5.65 12.35 -4.58
C ILE A 44 -4.17 12.64 -4.33
N PHE A 45 -3.28 11.92 -5.01
CA PHE A 45 -1.85 11.90 -4.71
C PHE A 45 -0.98 12.66 -5.73
N GLY A 46 -1.49 12.90 -6.94
CA GLY A 46 -0.70 13.41 -8.06
C GLY A 46 0.25 12.35 -8.63
N THR A 47 1.06 12.78 -9.60
CA THR A 47 2.05 11.94 -10.27
C THR A 47 3.10 11.39 -9.30
N SER A 48 3.49 10.13 -9.47
CA SER A 48 4.54 9.42 -8.70
C SER A 48 4.07 8.91 -7.34
N ASP A 49 3.31 9.70 -6.59
CA ASP A 49 2.76 9.26 -5.31
C ASP A 49 1.58 8.30 -5.49
N ASP A 50 0.85 8.38 -6.61
CA ASP A 50 -0.12 7.37 -7.03
C ASP A 50 0.52 5.98 -7.22
N LEU A 51 1.71 5.94 -7.86
CA LEU A 51 2.47 4.71 -8.06
C LEU A 51 3.01 4.15 -6.74
N LYS A 52 3.47 5.02 -5.83
CA LYS A 52 3.87 4.60 -4.48
C LYS A 52 2.70 4.04 -3.69
N PHE A 53 1.53 4.68 -3.79
CA PHE A 53 0.32 4.17 -3.17
C PHE A 53 -0.05 2.80 -3.73
N ARG A 54 0.00 2.61 -5.06
CA ARG A 54 -0.20 1.28 -5.69
C ARG A 54 0.79 0.23 -5.18
N SER A 55 2.06 0.60 -5.09
CA SER A 55 3.12 -0.27 -4.59
C SER A 55 2.82 -0.71 -3.15
N SER A 56 2.43 0.22 -2.27
CA SER A 56 2.01 -0.10 -0.90
C SER A 56 0.76 -0.97 -0.85
N MET A 57 -0.27 -0.65 -1.64
CA MET A 57 -1.51 -1.45 -1.71
C MET A 57 -1.29 -2.83 -2.33
N THR A 58 -0.13 -3.07 -2.95
CA THR A 58 0.32 -4.38 -3.40
C THR A 58 1.14 -5.08 -2.31
N LEU A 59 2.08 -4.39 -1.66
CA LEU A 59 2.96 -4.97 -0.64
C LEU A 59 2.20 -5.50 0.59
N PHE A 60 1.32 -4.69 1.16
CA PHE A 60 0.69 -5.01 2.45
C PHE A 60 -0.27 -6.21 2.41
N PRO A 61 -1.09 -6.46 1.37
CA PRO A 61 -1.85 -7.70 1.26
C PRO A 61 -1.00 -8.98 1.32
N HIS A 62 0.24 -8.92 0.84
CA HIS A 62 1.16 -10.04 0.95
C HIS A 62 1.81 -10.11 2.34
N ALA A 63 2.11 -8.98 2.97
CA ALA A 63 2.68 -8.96 4.32
C ALA A 63 1.69 -9.35 5.43
N VAL A 64 0.43 -8.93 5.30
CA VAL A 64 -0.64 -9.07 6.30
C VAL A 64 -1.94 -9.53 5.61
N PRO A 65 -2.01 -10.81 5.19
CA PRO A 65 -3.10 -11.32 4.36
C PRO A 65 -4.48 -11.30 5.05
N ASP A 66 -4.51 -11.28 6.37
CA ASP A 66 -5.74 -11.21 7.17
C ASP A 66 -6.33 -9.80 7.25
N GLU A 67 -5.66 -8.78 6.69
CA GLU A 67 -6.15 -7.39 6.65
C GLU A 67 -6.74 -7.04 5.28
N PRO A 68 -8.08 -7.06 5.10
CA PRO A 68 -8.73 -6.83 3.81
C PRO A 68 -8.65 -5.37 3.34
N LEU A 69 -8.34 -4.41 4.22
CA LEU A 69 -8.31 -2.98 3.92
C LEU A 69 -7.48 -2.64 2.67
N PHE A 70 -6.31 -3.25 2.54
CA PHE A 70 -5.39 -2.97 1.43
C PHE A 70 -5.90 -3.51 0.10
N ARG A 71 -6.48 -4.73 0.08
CA ARG A 71 -7.12 -5.29 -1.11
C ARG A 71 -8.32 -4.45 -1.55
N ARG A 72 -9.09 -3.90 -0.60
CA ARG A 72 -10.20 -2.98 -0.91
C ARG A 72 -9.71 -1.70 -1.58
N ALA A 73 -8.64 -1.09 -1.09
CA ALA A 73 -8.04 0.08 -1.72
C ALA A 73 -7.49 -0.24 -3.11
N GLN A 74 -6.82 -1.39 -3.27
CA GLN A 74 -6.36 -1.87 -4.56
C GLN A 74 -7.51 -2.08 -5.57
N ALA A 75 -8.60 -2.70 -5.13
CA ALA A 75 -9.79 -2.90 -5.96
C ALA A 75 -10.41 -1.57 -6.41
N LYS A 76 -10.52 -0.60 -5.49
CA LYS A 76 -11.13 0.71 -5.80
C LYS A 76 -10.30 1.55 -6.76
N TYR A 77 -8.97 1.55 -6.60
CA TYR A 77 -8.10 2.51 -7.28
C TYR A 77 -7.27 1.95 -8.44
N PHE A 78 -7.10 0.63 -8.50
CA PHE A 78 -6.20 -0.03 -9.44
C PHE A 78 -6.80 -1.30 -10.05
N ASP A 79 -8.14 -1.41 -10.08
CA ASP A 79 -8.88 -2.56 -10.63
C ASP A 79 -8.46 -3.91 -10.05
N GLY A 80 -7.99 -3.92 -8.80
CA GLY A 80 -7.49 -5.12 -8.13
C GLY A 80 -6.14 -5.62 -8.67
N ARG A 81 -5.45 -4.82 -9.50
CA ARG A 81 -4.18 -5.21 -10.12
C ARG A 81 -3.00 -4.83 -9.25
N ASP A 82 -2.16 -5.82 -8.96
CA ASP A 82 -0.88 -5.64 -8.30
C ASP A 82 0.06 -4.74 -9.12
N ASP A 83 0.94 -4.01 -8.43
CA ASP A 83 2.09 -3.36 -9.05
C ASP A 83 3.14 -4.42 -9.46
N PRO A 84 3.47 -4.56 -10.76
CA PRO A 84 4.37 -5.61 -11.23
C PRO A 84 5.76 -5.55 -10.61
N ARG A 85 6.29 -4.36 -10.32
CA ARG A 85 7.63 -4.20 -9.71
C ARG A 85 7.64 -4.66 -8.26
N THR A 86 6.58 -4.36 -7.52
CA THR A 86 6.40 -4.82 -6.14
C THR A 86 6.25 -6.34 -6.11
N MET A 87 5.52 -6.93 -7.06
CA MET A 87 5.42 -8.40 -7.19
C MET A 87 6.77 -9.04 -7.51
N GLU A 88 7.53 -8.48 -8.46
CA GLU A 88 8.88 -8.97 -8.74
C GLU A 88 9.77 -8.93 -7.50
N PHE A 89 9.72 -7.83 -6.75
CA PHE A 89 10.42 -7.70 -5.48
C PHE A 89 9.99 -8.75 -4.43
N LEU A 90 8.70 -9.06 -4.33
CA LEU A 90 8.16 -10.07 -3.40
C LEU A 90 8.48 -11.52 -3.81
N LEU A 91 8.66 -11.77 -5.10
CA LEU A 91 8.92 -13.11 -5.64
C LEU A 91 10.42 -13.44 -5.73
N ARG A 92 11.29 -12.43 -5.62
CA ARG A 92 12.74 -12.63 -5.50
C ARG A 92 13.04 -13.31 -4.16
N ARG A 93 13.58 -14.53 -4.24
CA ARG A 93 14.06 -15.33 -3.10
C ARG A 93 15.33 -14.74 -2.51
#